data_AF-A0A1A9BYK0-F1
#
_entry.id   AF-A0A1A9BYK0-F1
#
_cell.length_a   1.000
_cell.length_b   1.000
_cell.length_c   1.000
_cell.angle_alpha   90.00
_cell.angle_beta   90.00
_cell.angle_gamma   90.00
#
_symmetry.space_group_name_H-M   'P 1'
#
loop_
_entity.id
_entity.type
_entity.pdbx_description
1 polymer ?
#
loop_
_entity_poly.entity_id
_entity_poly.type
_entity_poly.pdbx_seq_one_letter_code
_entity_poly.pdbx_strand_id
1 'polypeptide(L)'
;MTSTSSENRAFSAAELGTLVVMAWSGEAPDGDMPYLLAYTLGDGTAGPEGSTRAVEALLENNGLPVGGELVDGATKPSLPVSLLVESGHAVVSMTGFNAQCAPPPEWLAAVGERGFAYFVFTTRPWPEAEPGKPVDPQALADFAGATETLDAAAHVVLPARSLRG
;
A
#
# COMPACT_ATOMS: atom_id res chain seq x y z
N MET A 1 15.71 28.45 -27.04
CA MET A 1 15.30 27.05 -26.88
C MET A 1 15.75 26.60 -25.51
N THR A 2 14.81 26.46 -24.59
CA THR A 2 15.07 25.99 -23.23
C THR A 2 14.71 24.52 -23.23
N SER A 3 15.71 23.64 -23.18
CA SER A 3 15.48 22.20 -23.07
C SER A 3 14.91 21.91 -21.68
N THR A 4 13.61 21.66 -21.62
CA THR A 4 12.98 20.97 -20.49
C THR A 4 13.48 19.53 -20.50
N SER A 5 14.55 19.25 -19.76
CA SER A 5 14.89 17.89 -19.38
C SER A 5 13.79 17.44 -18.41
N SER A 6 12.81 16.71 -18.93
CA SER A 6 12.02 15.78 -18.15
C SER A 6 12.99 14.75 -17.59
N GLU A 7 13.61 15.06 -16.46
CA GLU A 7 14.41 14.11 -15.71
C GLU A 7 13.44 13.02 -15.26
N ASN A 8 13.51 11.88 -15.93
CA ASN A 8 13.02 10.61 -15.41
C ASN A 8 13.83 10.34 -14.14
N ARG A 9 13.45 10.99 -13.03
CA ARG A 9 14.21 10.95 -11.77
C ARG A 9 14.17 9.52 -11.28
N ALA A 10 15.34 8.89 -11.28
CA ALA A 10 15.49 7.53 -10.80
C ALA A 10 14.95 7.42 -9.37
N PHE A 11 14.12 6.42 -9.13
CA PHE A 11 13.65 6.05 -7.80
C PHE A 11 14.83 5.97 -6.80
N SER A 12 14.73 6.70 -5.69
CA SER A 12 15.72 6.69 -4.62
C SER A 12 15.12 6.10 -3.35
N ALA A 13 15.57 4.89 -2.99
CA ALA A 13 15.14 4.24 -1.74
C ALA A 13 15.48 5.07 -0.49
N ALA A 14 16.49 5.94 -0.53
CA ALA A 14 16.86 6.80 0.58
C ALA A 14 15.88 7.98 0.79
N GLU A 15 15.19 8.42 -0.26
CA GLU A 15 14.19 9.49 -0.17
C GLU A 15 12.84 8.98 0.36
N LEU A 16 12.61 7.66 0.29
CA LEU A 16 11.36 6.99 0.67
C LEU A 16 11.09 7.01 2.19
N GLY A 17 12.17 6.97 2.98
CA GLY A 17 12.09 6.85 4.43
C GLY A 17 11.55 5.50 4.90
N THR A 18 10.96 5.52 6.10
CA THR A 18 10.29 4.39 6.71
C THR A 18 8.95 4.15 6.04
N LEU A 19 8.79 2.96 5.44
CA LEU A 19 7.52 2.47 4.93
C LEU A 19 6.86 1.54 5.94
N VAL A 20 5.53 1.68 6.06
CA VAL A 20 4.72 0.90 6.97
C VAL A 20 3.59 0.25 6.18
N VAL A 21 3.28 -1.01 6.51
CA VAL A 21 2.09 -1.72 6.03
C VAL A 21 1.22 -2.10 7.21
N MET A 22 -0.05 -1.73 7.14
CA MET A 22 -1.06 -2.10 8.12
C MET A 22 -2.17 -2.90 7.46
N ALA A 23 -2.70 -3.87 8.20
CA ALA A 23 -3.78 -4.73 7.77
C ALA A 23 -4.94 -4.63 8.77
N TRP A 24 -6.16 -4.50 8.27
CA TRP A 24 -7.37 -4.53 9.11
C TRP A 24 -8.57 -5.01 8.30
N SER A 25 -9.53 -5.62 8.98
CA SER A 25 -10.84 -5.95 8.40
C SER A 25 -11.78 -4.76 8.54
N GLY A 26 -12.40 -4.33 7.44
CA GLY A 26 -13.50 -3.38 7.46
C GLY A 26 -14.83 -4.08 7.24
N GLU A 27 -15.90 -3.60 7.88
CA GLU A 27 -17.23 -4.17 7.71
C GLU A 27 -17.77 -3.90 6.29
N ALA A 28 -18.30 -4.93 5.62
CA ALA A 28 -18.99 -4.80 4.34
C ALA A 28 -20.26 -5.68 4.32
N PRO A 29 -21.26 -5.38 3.45
CA PRO A 29 -22.54 -6.09 3.43
C PRO A 29 -22.43 -7.61 3.25
N ASP A 30 -21.41 -8.05 2.52
CA ASP A 30 -21.15 -9.46 2.23
C ASP A 30 -20.03 -10.05 3.12
N GLY A 31 -19.87 -9.54 4.34
CA GLY A 31 -18.85 -9.96 5.31
C GLY A 31 -17.62 -9.05 5.35
N ASP A 32 -16.64 -9.38 6.20
CA ASP A 32 -15.46 -8.54 6.41
C ASP A 32 -14.63 -8.37 5.13
N MET A 33 -14.22 -7.13 4.84
CA MET A 33 -13.35 -6.77 3.73
C MET A 33 -11.91 -6.62 4.22
N PRO A 34 -10.95 -7.40 3.70
CA PRO A 34 -9.55 -7.34 4.12
C PRO A 34 -8.82 -6.18 3.43
N TYR A 35 -8.48 -5.14 4.19
CA TYR A 35 -7.74 -3.97 3.71
C TYR A 35 -6.25 -4.06 4.07
N LEU A 36 -5.41 -3.52 3.20
CA LEU A 36 -3.99 -3.29 3.41
C LEU A 36 -3.68 -1.83 3.06
N LEU A 37 -3.03 -1.10 3.96
CA LEU A 37 -2.55 0.27 3.72
C LEU A 37 -1.04 0.30 3.78
N ALA A 38 -0.40 0.76 2.71
CA ALA A 38 1.00 1.16 2.68
C ALA A 38 1.12 2.69 2.68
N TYR A 39 2.03 3.20 3.50
CA TYR A 39 2.33 4.64 3.62
C TYR A 39 3.77 4.84 4.10
N THR A 40 4.28 6.06 3.94
CA THR A 40 5.56 6.51 4.47
C THR A 40 5.35 7.35 5.73
N LEU A 41 6.32 7.35 6.65
CA LEU A 41 6.36 8.31 7.76
C LEU A 41 6.82 9.70 7.32
N GLY A 42 7.35 9.87 6.12
CA GLY A 42 7.88 11.14 5.63
C GLY A 42 9.26 11.51 6.20
N ASP A 43 9.96 10.55 6.80
CA ASP A 43 11.26 10.70 7.46
C ASP A 43 12.45 10.39 6.52
N GLY A 44 12.22 10.32 5.21
CA GLY A 44 13.27 10.17 4.20
C GLY A 44 14.26 11.34 4.19
N THR A 45 15.41 11.15 3.53
CA THR A 45 16.50 12.16 3.51
C THR A 45 16.11 13.51 2.89
N ALA A 46 15.04 13.52 2.07
CA ALA A 46 14.47 14.71 1.45
C ALA A 46 13.17 15.18 2.13
N GLY A 47 12.88 14.69 3.34
CA GLY A 47 11.70 15.05 4.14
C GLY A 47 10.38 14.47 3.62
N PRO A 48 9.24 14.97 4.15
CA PRO A 48 7.91 14.46 3.81
C PRO A 48 7.55 14.62 2.32
N GLU A 49 7.90 15.75 1.72
CA GLU A 49 7.67 16.00 0.29
C GLU A 49 8.56 15.11 -0.58
N GLY A 50 9.78 14.80 -0.11
CA GLY A 50 10.68 13.85 -0.75
C GLY A 50 10.10 12.44 -0.75
N SER A 51 9.60 12.01 0.40
CA SER A 51 8.99 10.69 0.58
C SER A 51 7.71 10.54 -0.25
N THR A 52 6.87 11.58 -0.29
CA THR A 52 5.68 11.65 -1.15
C THR A 52 6.03 11.42 -2.62
N ARG A 53 7.01 12.17 -3.14
CA ARG A 53 7.50 12.04 -4.53
C ARG A 53 8.13 10.67 -4.79
N ALA A 54 8.85 10.11 -3.83
CA ALA A 54 9.47 8.80 -3.95
C ALA A 54 8.43 7.67 -4.02
N VAL A 55 7.33 7.78 -3.23
CA VAL A 55 6.19 6.86 -3.31
C VAL A 55 5.45 7.01 -4.64
N GLU A 56 5.20 8.23 -5.09
CA GLU A 56 4.58 8.49 -6.40
C GLU A 56 5.38 7.82 -7.53
N ALA A 57 6.70 8.06 -7.58
CA ALA A 57 7.57 7.42 -8.56
C ALA A 57 7.60 5.88 -8.42
N LEU A 58 7.56 5.34 -7.20
CA LEU A 58 7.47 3.90 -6.97
C LEU A 58 6.19 3.31 -7.58
N LEU A 59 5.05 3.97 -7.35
CA LEU A 59 3.74 3.53 -7.84
C LEU A 59 3.66 3.60 -9.36
N GLU A 60 4.09 4.71 -9.96
CA GLU A 60 4.15 4.88 -11.42
C GLU A 60 5.04 3.81 -12.08
N ASN A 61 6.23 3.56 -11.53
CA ASN A 61 7.16 2.55 -12.04
C ASN A 61 6.60 1.12 -11.96
N ASN A 62 5.63 0.88 -11.07
CA ASN A 62 4.94 -0.40 -10.94
C ASN A 62 3.56 -0.42 -11.66
N GLY A 63 3.24 0.62 -12.43
CA GLY A 63 1.99 0.71 -13.20
C GLY A 63 0.75 0.89 -12.33
N LEU A 64 0.90 1.48 -11.15
CA LEU A 64 -0.16 1.75 -10.20
C LEU A 64 -0.50 3.25 -10.23
N PRO A 65 -1.64 3.65 -10.83
CA PRO A 65 -2.01 5.06 -10.93
C PRO A 65 -2.46 5.60 -9.57
N VAL A 66 -1.87 6.73 -9.15
CA VAL A 66 -2.31 7.48 -7.96
C VAL A 66 -3.56 8.29 -8.29
N GLY A 67 -4.56 8.28 -7.39
CA GLY A 67 -5.84 8.97 -7.58
C GLY A 67 -6.66 8.45 -8.75
N GLY A 68 -6.28 7.30 -9.30
CA GLY A 68 -6.88 6.67 -10.46
C GLY A 68 -7.93 5.62 -10.10
N GLU A 69 -8.44 4.97 -11.15
CA GLU A 69 -9.37 3.85 -11.01
C GLU A 69 -8.73 2.66 -10.30
N LEU A 70 -9.57 1.88 -9.62
CA LEU A 70 -9.19 0.62 -9.00
C LEU A 70 -8.53 -0.32 -10.00
N VAL A 71 -7.32 -0.79 -9.68
CA VAL A 71 -6.62 -1.81 -10.47
C VAL A 71 -7.01 -3.20 -9.97
N ASP A 72 -7.64 -3.99 -10.81
CA ASP A 72 -7.88 -5.40 -10.50
C ASP A 72 -6.65 -6.27 -10.89
N GLY A 73 -5.89 -6.70 -9.87
CA GLY A 73 -4.72 -7.56 -10.03
C GLY A 73 -5.03 -8.96 -10.56
N ALA A 74 -6.27 -9.44 -10.45
CA ALA A 74 -6.68 -10.72 -11.04
C ALA A 74 -6.71 -10.66 -12.58
N THR A 75 -7.03 -9.48 -13.14
CA THR A 75 -7.08 -9.27 -14.59
C THR A 75 -5.71 -8.95 -15.21
N LYS A 76 -4.70 -8.65 -14.39
CA LYS A 76 -3.36 -8.23 -14.81
C LYS A 76 -2.27 -9.14 -14.22
N PRO A 77 -2.06 -10.35 -14.75
CA PRO A 77 -1.08 -11.30 -14.20
C PRO A 77 0.38 -10.83 -14.30
N SER A 78 0.68 -9.88 -15.19
CA SER A 78 2.00 -9.24 -15.33
C SER A 78 2.18 -8.03 -14.42
N LEU A 79 1.20 -7.70 -13.56
CA LEU A 79 1.30 -6.59 -12.64
C LEU A 79 2.45 -6.87 -11.65
N PRO A 80 3.42 -5.95 -11.51
CA PRO A 80 4.61 -6.17 -10.68
C PRO A 80 4.34 -6.00 -9.19
N VAL A 81 3.10 -6.22 -8.72
CA VAL A 81 2.73 -6.27 -7.30
C VAL A 81 2.00 -7.57 -6.99
N SER A 82 2.33 -8.19 -5.86
CA SER A 82 1.75 -9.45 -5.42
C SER A 82 1.51 -9.48 -3.91
N LEU A 83 0.48 -10.21 -3.52
CA LEU A 83 0.17 -10.54 -2.13
C LEU A 83 0.36 -12.05 -1.90
N LEU A 84 1.22 -12.39 -0.96
CA LEU A 84 1.39 -13.74 -0.44
C LEU A 84 0.89 -13.78 1.01
N VAL A 85 0.02 -14.73 1.33
CA VAL A 85 -0.42 -15.00 2.70
C VAL A 85 0.10 -16.37 3.11
N GLU A 86 1.03 -16.38 4.06
CA GLU A 86 1.73 -17.60 4.48
C GLU A 86 1.92 -17.60 5.99
N SER A 87 1.60 -18.70 6.67
CA SER A 87 1.86 -18.89 8.10
C SER A 87 1.36 -17.73 8.99
N GLY A 88 0.20 -17.15 8.65
CA GLY A 88 -0.39 -16.03 9.38
C GLY A 88 0.22 -14.66 9.10
N HIS A 89 1.12 -14.55 8.11
CA HIS A 89 1.70 -13.30 7.66
C HIS A 89 1.19 -12.92 6.27
N ALA A 90 1.05 -11.61 6.03
CA ALA A 90 0.84 -11.06 4.71
C ALA A 90 2.15 -10.43 4.22
N VAL A 91 2.58 -10.78 3.01
CA VAL A 91 3.76 -10.25 2.35
C VAL A 91 3.31 -9.56 1.06
N VAL A 92 3.49 -8.25 1.01
CA VAL A 92 3.28 -7.45 -0.19
C VAL A 92 4.64 -7.23 -0.84
N SER A 93 4.75 -7.59 -2.12
CA SER A 93 6.00 -7.47 -2.88
C SER A 93 5.77 -6.77 -4.20
N MET A 94 6.62 -5.80 -4.51
CA MET A 94 6.74 -5.16 -5.81
C MET A 94 8.17 -4.69 -6.08
N THR A 95 8.47 -4.19 -7.27
CA THR A 95 9.82 -3.71 -7.58
C THR A 95 10.10 -2.46 -6.76
N GLY A 96 11.12 -2.48 -5.90
CA GLY A 96 11.48 -1.36 -5.02
C GLY A 96 10.75 -1.33 -3.67
N PHE A 97 9.84 -2.27 -3.41
CA PHE A 97 9.12 -2.36 -2.13
C PHE A 97 8.78 -3.81 -1.77
N ASN A 98 9.20 -4.23 -0.58
CA ASN A 98 8.84 -5.51 0.00
C ASN A 98 8.53 -5.28 1.47
N ALA A 99 7.32 -5.66 1.88
CA ALA A 99 6.86 -5.48 3.24
C ALA A 99 6.11 -6.71 3.73
N GLN A 100 6.30 -7.02 5.00
CA GLN A 100 5.64 -8.09 5.71
C GLN A 100 4.93 -7.52 6.93
N CYS A 101 3.69 -7.94 7.16
CA CYS A 101 2.95 -7.64 8.38
C CYS A 101 2.30 -8.91 8.95
N ALA A 102 1.94 -8.85 10.24
CA ALA A 102 1.12 -9.84 10.91
C ALA A 102 -0.32 -9.30 10.98
N PRO A 103 -1.18 -9.60 9.99
CA PRO A 103 -2.56 -9.17 10.01
C PRO A 103 -3.35 -9.80 11.17
N PRO A 104 -4.44 -9.17 11.62
CA PRO A 104 -5.27 -9.75 12.67
C PRO A 104 -6.03 -10.99 12.16
N PRO A 105 -6.47 -11.91 13.05
CA PRO A 105 -7.10 -13.18 12.65
C PRO A 105 -8.34 -13.01 11.75
N GLU A 106 -9.16 -11.99 12.01
CA GLU A 106 -10.35 -11.66 11.21
C GLU A 106 -9.97 -11.29 9.76
N TRP A 107 -8.81 -10.67 9.54
CA TRP A 107 -8.33 -10.35 8.20
C TRP A 107 -7.91 -11.61 7.46
N LEU A 108 -7.24 -12.56 8.14
CA LEU A 108 -6.87 -13.84 7.56
C LEU A 108 -8.10 -14.67 7.17
N ALA A 109 -9.14 -14.65 8.00
CA ALA A 109 -10.42 -15.29 7.69
C ALA A 109 -11.08 -14.64 6.46
N ALA A 110 -11.16 -13.31 6.43
CA ALA A 110 -11.73 -12.56 5.33
C ALA A 110 -11.00 -12.80 4.00
N VAL A 111 -9.65 -12.84 4.01
CA VAL A 111 -8.87 -13.20 2.82
C VAL A 111 -9.09 -14.65 2.41
N GLY A 112 -9.18 -15.58 3.36
CA GLY A 112 -9.47 -16.99 3.07
C GLY A 112 -10.83 -17.20 2.40
N GLU A 113 -11.83 -16.41 2.78
CA GLU A 113 -13.18 -16.46 2.19
C GLU A 113 -13.26 -15.74 0.84
N ARG A 114 -12.61 -14.59 0.70
CA ARG A 114 -12.70 -13.75 -0.52
C ARG A 114 -11.67 -14.08 -1.59
N GLY A 115 -10.50 -14.61 -1.21
CA GLY A 115 -9.38 -14.89 -2.11
C GLY A 115 -8.57 -13.66 -2.55
N PHE A 116 -8.83 -12.48 -1.99
CA PHE A 116 -8.11 -11.24 -2.30
C PHE A 116 -8.07 -10.29 -1.11
N ALA A 117 -7.23 -9.25 -1.19
CA ALA A 117 -7.26 -8.09 -0.30
C ALA A 117 -7.27 -6.77 -1.09
N TYR A 118 -7.87 -5.74 -0.51
CA TYR A 118 -7.87 -4.38 -1.06
C TYR A 118 -6.63 -3.64 -0.56
N PHE A 119 -5.67 -3.43 -1.44
CA PHE A 119 -4.43 -2.74 -1.16
C PHE A 119 -4.50 -1.27 -1.59
N VAL A 120 -4.28 -0.39 -0.62
CA VAL A 120 -4.16 1.05 -0.78
C VAL A 120 -2.72 1.42 -0.51
N PHE A 121 -2.07 2.10 -1.45
CA PHE A 121 -0.76 2.69 -1.24
C PHE A 121 -0.85 4.18 -1.48
N THR A 122 -0.83 4.95 -0.38
CA THR A 122 -0.96 6.40 -0.42
C THR A 122 0.39 7.10 -0.51
N THR A 123 0.46 8.18 -1.28
CA THR A 123 1.60 9.11 -1.29
C THR A 123 1.59 10.04 -0.08
N ARG A 124 0.45 10.15 0.63
CA ARG A 124 0.29 10.97 1.84
C ARG A 124 1.09 10.36 3.00
N PRO A 125 2.07 11.09 3.58
CA PRO A 125 2.77 10.62 4.77
C PRO A 125 1.86 10.57 5.99
N TRP A 126 2.11 9.62 6.90
CA TRP A 126 1.43 9.52 8.19
C TRP A 126 2.43 9.35 9.34
N PRO A 127 3.09 10.45 9.77
CA PRO A 127 4.16 10.39 10.76
C PRO A 127 3.70 9.94 12.16
N GLU A 128 2.41 10.08 12.49
CA GLU A 128 1.87 9.70 13.79
C GLU A 128 1.75 8.17 13.98
N ALA A 129 1.68 7.41 12.88
CA ALA A 129 1.49 5.96 12.90
C ALA A 129 2.82 5.21 12.74
N GLU A 130 3.70 5.33 13.74
CA GLU A 130 5.01 4.68 13.69
C GLU A 130 4.93 3.14 13.88
N PRO A 131 5.80 2.36 13.20
CA PRO A 131 5.92 0.92 13.41
C PRO A 131 6.14 0.56 14.88
N GLY A 132 5.40 -0.46 15.34
CA GLY A 132 5.53 -0.97 16.71
C GLY A 132 4.81 -0.15 17.77
N LYS A 133 4.21 1.00 17.42
CA LYS A 133 3.28 1.71 18.29
C LYS A 133 1.83 1.30 17.97
N PRO A 134 0.97 1.15 18.99
CA PRO A 134 -0.45 0.91 18.74
C PRO A 134 -1.05 2.13 18.06
N VAL A 135 -1.77 1.89 16.97
CA VAL A 135 -2.56 2.91 16.27
C VAL A 135 -3.99 2.80 16.77
N ASP A 136 -4.59 3.94 17.11
CA ASP A 136 -6.01 3.98 17.50
C ASP A 136 -6.91 3.61 16.30
N PRO A 137 -7.91 2.72 16.47
CA PRO A 137 -8.78 2.31 15.38
C PRO A 137 -9.53 3.47 14.71
N GLN A 138 -9.93 4.51 15.46
CA GLN A 138 -10.58 5.68 14.89
C GLN A 138 -9.58 6.50 14.08
N ALA A 139 -8.35 6.69 14.57
CA ALA A 139 -7.31 7.37 13.80
C ALA A 139 -6.98 6.64 12.49
N LEU A 140 -6.98 5.31 12.51
CA LEU A 140 -6.86 4.49 11.29
C LEU A 140 -8.01 4.71 10.33
N ALA A 141 -9.25 4.65 10.82
CA ALA A 141 -10.43 4.89 9.99
C ALA A 141 -10.44 6.30 9.40
N ASP A 142 -10.11 7.31 10.21
CA ASP A 142 -10.05 8.71 9.79
C ASP A 142 -8.96 8.93 8.74
N PHE A 143 -7.78 8.33 8.91
CA PHE A 143 -6.69 8.47 7.94
C PHE A 143 -6.97 7.68 6.65
N ALA A 144 -7.30 6.39 6.76
CA ALA A 144 -7.49 5.51 5.61
C ALA A 144 -8.77 5.84 4.81
N GLY A 145 -9.80 6.33 5.48
CA GLY A 145 -11.08 6.72 4.88
C GLY A 145 -11.16 8.19 4.44
N ALA A 146 -10.17 9.03 4.78
CA ALA A 146 -10.15 10.42 4.34
C ALA A 146 -10.08 10.53 2.82
N THR A 147 -10.93 11.39 2.25
CA THR A 147 -10.95 11.67 0.80
C THR A 147 -9.57 12.08 0.31
N GLU A 148 -8.82 12.89 1.07
CA GLU A 148 -7.48 13.31 0.66
C GLU A 148 -6.49 12.13 0.59
N THR A 149 -6.66 11.11 1.44
CA THR A 149 -5.82 9.91 1.43
C THR A 149 -6.18 9.02 0.23
N LEU A 150 -7.48 8.83 -0.02
CA LEU A 150 -7.98 8.01 -1.11
C LEU A 150 -7.64 8.64 -2.47
N ASP A 151 -7.77 9.95 -2.63
CA ASP A 151 -7.39 10.68 -3.84
C ASP A 151 -5.86 10.69 -4.06
N ALA A 152 -5.08 10.60 -2.98
CA ALA A 152 -3.62 10.53 -3.03
C ALA A 152 -3.09 9.09 -3.01
N ALA A 153 -3.91 8.09 -3.33
CA ALA A 153 -3.50 6.68 -3.28
C ALA A 153 -3.70 5.94 -4.59
N ALA A 154 -2.84 4.94 -4.80
CA ALA A 154 -3.12 3.86 -5.72
C ALA A 154 -4.00 2.81 -5.03
N HIS A 155 -4.99 2.32 -5.77
CA HIS A 155 -5.96 1.34 -5.29
C HIS A 155 -5.83 0.05 -6.11
N VAL A 156 -5.64 -1.08 -5.44
CA VAL A 156 -5.42 -2.37 -6.09
C VAL A 156 -6.15 -3.49 -5.37
N VAL A 157 -6.93 -4.29 -6.09
CA VAL A 157 -7.37 -5.61 -5.60
C VAL A 157 -6.25 -6.60 -5.86
N LEU A 158 -5.65 -7.14 -4.81
CA LEU A 158 -4.57 -8.11 -4.89
C LEU A 158 -5.10 -9.53 -4.60
N PRO A 159 -5.04 -10.45 -5.57
CA PRO A 159 -5.31 -11.86 -5.32
C PRO A 159 -4.34 -12.40 -4.27
N ALA A 160 -4.86 -13.05 -3.23
CA ALA A 160 -4.05 -13.66 -2.19
C ALA A 160 -3.52 -15.01 -2.69
N ARG A 161 -2.21 -15.18 -2.67
CA ARG A 161 -1.54 -16.45 -3.00
C ARG A 161 -1.02 -17.11 -1.73
N SER A 162 -0.90 -18.44 -1.75
CA SER A 162 -0.23 -19.24 -0.72
C SER A 162 0.93 -20.02 -1.35
N LEU A 163 2.01 -20.32 -0.60
CA LEU A 163 3.12 -21.15 -1.10
C LEU A 163 2.73 -22.63 -1.21
N ARG A 164 1.64 -23.02 -0.55
CA ARG A 164 0.97 -24.31 -0.73
C ARG A 164 -0.28 -24.08 -1.58
N GLY A 165 -0.13 -24.30 -2.89
CA GLY A 165 -1.17 -24.14 -3.91
C GLY A 165 -0.59 -24.37 -5.30
#